data_AF-A0A8I1MDX0-F1
#
_entry.id   AF-A0A8I1MDX0-F1
#
_cell.length_a   1.000
_cell.length_b   1.000
_cell.length_c   1.000
_cell.angle_alpha   90.00
_cell.angle_beta   90.00
_cell.angle_gamma   90.00
#
_symmetry.space_group_name_H-M   'P 1'
#
loop_
_entity.id
_entity.type
_entity.pdbx_description
1 polymer ?
#
loop_
_entity_poly.entity_id
_entity_poly.type
_entity_poly.pdbx_seq_one_letter_code
_entity_poly.pdbx_strand_id
1 'polypeptide(L)'
;MKLVDDRVHENIKRNGEDYVKKAAGLVLIGALSLGLAACGSSEEGEGAGANKSFEAKIDGAQYILVSEQDGGVSGDEALLAVELEVKNTSKDAISLSSNDVSLYDGDEQLEPNTDVYSDEIETSMRSGKIASDKSKKLTYLFNVEKDKEYEIGLQPISEDYDNKIEEVKLKLDTAKYEKSLKNLETPEKALTAYIDVLFLGKENEDFDKYVVADKEEVEKSANKAFRESINKVFSNDLTEEGASNLYKMYKDELNSKATFEAKTIENVNGKAVVEVNYSGIGVYNLYNTVSDYKRAYYQETNEYDSKKQEAYAISKFKDILGGAELKESNYPLEIEMVEKDGKWEIKPKDKYSDTVEKAFAAGDIN
;
A
#
# COMPACT_ATOMS: atom_id res chain seq x y z
N MET A 1 28.13 73.02 0.65
CA MET A 1 28.37 74.33 0.00
C MET A 1 28.14 74.16 -1.49
N LYS A 2 27.15 74.89 -2.06
CA LYS A 2 26.84 75.06 -3.51
C LYS A 2 26.64 73.78 -4.36
N LEU A 3 25.39 73.47 -4.75
CA LEU A 3 24.67 73.88 -6.00
C LEU A 3 25.06 72.96 -7.18
N VAL A 4 24.19 72.11 -7.73
CA VAL A 4 22.89 72.33 -8.43
C VAL A 4 23.08 72.65 -9.93
N ASP A 5 22.08 72.27 -10.72
CA ASP A 5 21.86 72.47 -12.17
C ASP A 5 22.59 71.51 -13.14
N ASP A 6 21.97 71.01 -14.23
CA ASP A 6 20.53 70.79 -14.50
C ASP A 6 20.32 70.07 -15.85
N ARG A 7 19.08 69.62 -16.13
CA ARG A 7 18.45 69.52 -17.48
C ARG A 7 19.08 68.55 -18.51
N VAL A 8 18.38 67.98 -19.50
CA VAL A 8 16.94 67.73 -19.82
C VAL A 8 16.97 66.63 -20.91
N HIS A 9 16.22 65.53 -20.86
CA HIS A 9 14.82 65.36 -21.32
C HIS A 9 14.53 65.72 -22.80
N GLU A 10 13.58 65.01 -23.41
CA GLU A 10 12.95 65.25 -24.73
C GLU A 10 13.86 65.32 -25.99
N ASN A 11 13.63 64.53 -27.05
CA ASN A 11 12.44 64.69 -27.89
C ASN A 11 12.19 63.54 -28.92
N ILE A 12 10.99 62.97 -28.86
CA ILE A 12 9.95 62.95 -29.93
C ILE A 12 10.32 62.48 -31.36
N LYS A 13 9.65 61.40 -31.84
CA LYS A 13 8.59 61.50 -32.90
C LYS A 13 7.84 60.18 -33.24
N ARG A 14 6.48 60.23 -33.13
CA ARG A 14 5.39 59.64 -33.98
C ARG A 14 5.39 58.14 -34.35
N ASN A 15 4.29 57.38 -34.48
CA ASN A 15 2.82 57.44 -34.25
C ASN A 15 2.31 55.96 -34.42
N GLY A 16 1.14 55.47 -34.02
CA GLY A 16 0.03 55.90 -33.13
C GLY A 16 -0.33 54.71 -32.21
N GLU A 17 -1.53 54.47 -31.66
CA GLU A 17 -2.89 55.03 -31.76
C GLU A 17 -3.62 54.67 -33.08
N ASP A 18 -4.80 54.01 -33.09
CA ASP A 18 -5.92 54.14 -32.13
C ASP A 18 -7.06 53.08 -32.33
N TYR A 19 -8.07 53.04 -31.42
CA TYR A 19 -9.41 52.36 -31.51
C TYR A 19 -9.51 50.81 -31.43
N VAL A 20 -10.49 50.16 -30.74
CA VAL A 20 -11.71 50.61 -30.01
C VAL A 20 -12.03 49.72 -28.77
N LYS A 21 -12.81 50.25 -27.82
CA LYS A 21 -13.25 49.60 -26.57
C LYS A 21 -14.45 48.62 -26.73
N LYS A 22 -14.63 47.75 -25.72
CA LYS A 22 -15.86 47.04 -25.23
C LYS A 22 -16.10 45.57 -25.66
N ALA A 23 -15.88 44.66 -24.71
CA ALA A 23 -16.81 43.63 -24.20
C ALA A 23 -16.06 42.86 -23.09
N ALA A 24 -16.45 42.91 -21.81
CA ALA A 24 -17.59 42.18 -21.23
C ALA A 24 -17.50 40.67 -21.48
N GLY A 25 -16.96 39.92 -20.51
CA GLY A 25 -16.69 38.48 -20.61
C GLY A 25 -16.67 37.80 -19.25
N LEU A 26 -17.70 38.05 -18.43
CA LEU A 26 -18.00 37.26 -17.24
C LEU A 26 -18.52 35.89 -17.72
N VAL A 27 -17.71 34.84 -17.64
CA VAL A 27 -18.16 33.45 -17.88
C VAL A 27 -18.46 32.81 -16.53
N LEU A 28 -19.73 32.95 -16.15
CA LEU A 28 -20.41 32.10 -15.19
C LEU A 28 -21.02 30.90 -15.95
N ILE A 29 -21.51 29.90 -15.22
CA ILE A 29 -22.28 28.72 -15.70
C ILE A 29 -21.43 27.54 -16.18
N GLY A 30 -21.04 26.72 -15.21
CA GLY A 30 -21.05 25.25 -15.33
C GLY A 30 -22.22 24.68 -14.52
N ALA A 31 -23.46 25.11 -14.83
CA ALA A 31 -24.63 24.61 -14.13
C ALA A 31 -24.99 23.22 -14.66
N LEU A 32 -24.70 22.18 -13.87
CA LEU A 32 -25.37 20.90 -14.00
C LEU A 32 -26.84 21.12 -13.62
N SER A 33 -27.71 21.01 -14.63
CA SER A 33 -29.10 21.39 -14.54
C SER A 33 -29.88 20.44 -13.64
N LEU A 34 -30.39 21.00 -12.54
CA LEU A 34 -31.49 20.43 -11.77
C LEU A 34 -32.66 20.08 -12.70
N GLY A 35 -33.04 18.81 -12.73
CA GLY A 35 -34.30 18.36 -13.31
C GLY A 35 -35.45 18.72 -12.39
N LEU A 36 -35.95 19.96 -12.47
CA LEU A 36 -37.20 20.34 -11.79
C LEU A 36 -38.41 19.75 -12.53
N ALA A 37 -38.76 18.51 -12.22
CA ALA A 37 -40.13 18.03 -12.34
C ALA A 37 -40.91 18.49 -11.10
N ALA A 38 -42.04 19.17 -11.31
CA ALA A 38 -42.87 19.67 -10.22
C ALA A 38 -43.79 18.57 -9.65
N CYS A 39 -44.14 18.74 -8.37
CA CYS A 39 -45.01 17.88 -7.55
C CYS A 39 -44.45 16.52 -7.09
N GLY A 40 -44.11 16.44 -5.80
CA GLY A 40 -44.81 15.45 -4.97
C GLY A 40 -44.02 14.43 -4.17
N SER A 41 -42.70 14.37 -4.27
CA SER A 41 -41.85 13.58 -3.35
C SER A 41 -40.40 14.03 -3.45
N SER A 42 -39.72 14.18 -2.32
CA SER A 42 -38.27 14.38 -2.26
C SER A 42 -37.57 13.07 -2.58
N GLU A 43 -37.15 12.88 -3.84
CA GLU A 43 -36.18 11.85 -4.18
C GLU A 43 -34.82 12.25 -3.61
N GLU A 44 -34.46 11.64 -2.49
CA GLU A 44 -33.10 11.64 -1.95
C GLU A 44 -32.16 10.98 -2.97
N GLY A 45 -31.07 11.67 -3.29
CA GLY A 45 -30.05 11.11 -4.17
C GLY A 45 -29.39 9.89 -3.50
N GLU A 46 -29.03 8.87 -4.29
CA GLU A 46 -28.31 7.70 -3.76
C GLU A 46 -27.12 8.12 -2.89
N GLY A 47 -27.07 7.62 -1.66
CA GLY A 47 -26.00 7.92 -0.70
C GLY A 47 -26.04 9.32 -0.09
N ALA A 48 -27.10 10.12 -0.26
CA ALA A 48 -27.24 11.46 0.31
C ALA A 48 -28.61 11.67 0.98
N GLY A 49 -28.63 12.45 2.06
CA GLY A 49 -29.83 12.75 2.84
C GLY A 49 -29.68 14.06 3.63
N ALA A 50 -30.80 14.66 4.04
CA ALA A 50 -30.78 15.93 4.76
C ALA A 50 -32.03 16.16 5.61
N ASN A 51 -31.89 16.96 6.66
CA ASN A 51 -33.02 17.49 7.43
C ASN A 51 -32.80 18.98 7.77
N LYS A 52 -33.60 19.51 8.69
CA LYS A 52 -33.55 20.92 9.15
C LYS A 52 -32.27 21.32 9.90
N SER A 53 -31.45 20.35 10.32
CA SER A 53 -30.29 20.53 11.20
C SER A 53 -28.96 20.17 10.54
N PHE A 54 -28.95 19.23 9.59
CA PHE A 54 -27.75 18.87 8.84
C PHE A 54 -28.06 18.26 7.45
N GLU A 55 -27.04 18.27 6.60
CA GLU A 55 -26.97 17.54 5.33
C GLU A 55 -25.84 16.50 5.47
N ALA A 56 -26.01 15.29 4.91
CA ALA A 56 -24.99 14.26 4.91
C ALA A 56 -24.95 13.49 3.57
N LYS A 57 -23.77 12.99 3.21
CA LYS A 57 -23.58 12.07 2.09
C LYS A 57 -22.42 11.12 2.35
N ILE A 58 -22.47 9.97 1.69
CA ILE A 58 -21.30 9.11 1.46
C ILE A 58 -20.42 9.84 0.44
N ASP A 59 -19.20 10.23 0.82
CA ASP A 59 -18.22 10.81 -0.11
C ASP A 59 -17.40 9.73 -0.82
N GLY A 60 -17.18 8.61 -0.14
CA GLY A 60 -16.64 7.39 -0.71
C GLY A 60 -16.71 6.22 0.26
N ALA A 61 -16.53 5.01 -0.26
CA ALA A 61 -16.23 3.84 0.57
C ALA A 61 -15.26 2.92 -0.15
N GLN A 62 -14.59 2.06 0.60
CA GLN A 62 -13.71 1.02 0.09
C GLN A 62 -13.67 -0.14 1.06
N TYR A 63 -13.55 -1.36 0.54
CA TYR A 63 -13.19 -2.50 1.37
C TYR A 63 -11.73 -2.36 1.82
N ILE A 64 -11.46 -2.79 3.04
CA ILE A 64 -10.14 -2.86 3.64
C ILE A 64 -9.90 -4.26 4.19
N LEU A 65 -8.64 -4.64 4.33
CA LEU A 65 -8.22 -5.86 4.99
C LEU A 65 -7.41 -5.51 6.24
N VAL A 66 -7.74 -6.16 7.35
CA VAL A 66 -7.04 -6.09 8.63
C VAL A 66 -7.02 -7.52 9.19
N SER A 67 -6.01 -7.87 9.99
CA SER A 67 -5.90 -9.21 10.58
C SER A 67 -7.05 -9.49 11.56
N GLU A 68 -7.46 -10.76 11.72
CA GLU A 68 -8.47 -11.14 12.74
C GLU A 68 -8.02 -10.82 14.17
N GLN A 69 -6.70 -10.78 14.43
CA GLN A 69 -6.16 -10.41 15.75
C GLN A 69 -6.36 -8.92 16.05
N ASP A 70 -6.45 -8.13 14.98
CA ASP A 70 -6.57 -6.67 14.98
C ASP A 70 -8.01 -6.19 14.66
N GLY A 71 -9.01 -7.07 14.82
CA GLY A 71 -10.43 -6.75 14.66
C GLY A 71 -10.99 -6.87 13.25
N GLY A 72 -10.22 -7.43 12.31
CA GLY A 72 -10.69 -7.80 10.97
C GLY A 72 -11.71 -8.95 10.98
N VAL A 73 -12.37 -9.16 9.84
CA VAL A 73 -13.41 -10.20 9.64
C VAL A 73 -13.03 -11.18 8.53
N SER A 74 -13.64 -12.36 8.55
CA SER A 74 -13.43 -13.42 7.56
C SER A 74 -14.73 -14.14 7.17
N GLY A 75 -14.65 -14.97 6.12
CA GLY A 75 -15.81 -15.68 5.56
C GLY A 75 -16.62 -14.82 4.58
N ASP A 76 -17.93 -14.81 4.75
CA ASP A 76 -18.86 -14.13 3.84
C ASP A 76 -18.89 -12.60 4.07
N GLU A 77 -18.58 -12.14 5.28
CA GLU A 77 -18.40 -10.72 5.60
C GLU A 77 -17.10 -10.14 4.99
N ALA A 78 -17.06 -8.81 4.91
CA ALA A 78 -15.87 -8.02 4.64
C ALA A 78 -15.95 -6.68 5.39
N LEU A 79 -14.80 -6.08 5.68
CA LEU A 79 -14.72 -4.81 6.37
C LEU A 79 -14.77 -3.65 5.36
N LEU A 80 -15.79 -2.80 5.45
CA LEU A 80 -15.98 -1.63 4.59
C LEU A 80 -15.70 -0.34 5.38
N ALA A 81 -14.73 0.43 4.92
CA ALA A 81 -14.49 1.80 5.40
C ALA A 81 -15.34 2.77 4.59
N VAL A 82 -16.25 3.49 5.26
CA VAL A 82 -17.16 4.47 4.64
C VAL A 82 -16.81 5.87 5.13
N GLU A 83 -16.42 6.76 4.22
CA GLU A 83 -16.22 8.18 4.48
C GLU A 83 -17.51 8.96 4.23
N LEU A 84 -17.99 9.62 5.28
CA LEU A 84 -19.18 10.46 5.29
C LEU A 84 -18.77 11.93 5.34
N GLU A 85 -19.29 12.77 4.44
CA GLU A 85 -19.25 14.22 4.59
C GLU A 85 -20.56 14.69 5.25
N VAL A 86 -20.44 15.28 6.44
CA VAL A 86 -21.57 15.82 7.21
C VAL A 86 -21.43 17.33 7.34
N LYS A 87 -22.46 18.07 6.94
CA LYS A 87 -22.55 19.54 6.98
C LYS A 87 -23.62 19.97 7.96
N ASN A 88 -23.22 20.68 9.01
CA ASN A 88 -24.13 21.26 9.99
C ASN A 88 -24.82 22.51 9.39
N THR A 89 -26.16 22.49 9.33
CA THR A 89 -27.02 23.60 8.87
C THR A 89 -27.81 24.24 10.02
N SER A 90 -27.66 23.73 11.23
CA SER A 90 -28.20 24.30 12.46
C SER A 90 -27.33 25.45 13.00
N LYS A 91 -27.85 26.19 13.98
CA LYS A 91 -27.16 27.35 14.60
C LYS A 91 -26.13 26.95 15.64
N ASP A 92 -26.38 25.83 16.30
CA ASP A 92 -25.54 25.29 17.36
C ASP A 92 -24.55 24.30 16.74
N ALA A 93 -23.48 23.96 17.47
CA ALA A 93 -22.61 22.90 16.99
C ALA A 93 -23.26 21.54 17.24
N ILE A 94 -22.95 20.59 16.38
CA ILE A 94 -23.37 19.19 16.50
C ILE A 94 -22.15 18.30 16.71
N SER A 95 -22.33 17.14 17.33
CA SER A 95 -21.30 16.11 17.48
C SER A 95 -21.80 14.75 17.01
N LEU A 96 -20.90 14.01 16.35
CA LEU A 96 -21.08 12.62 15.95
C LEU A 96 -19.97 11.76 16.56
N SER A 97 -20.32 10.56 16.98
CA SER A 97 -19.47 9.45 17.43
C SER A 97 -20.01 8.13 16.85
N SER A 98 -19.35 7.01 17.09
CA SER A 98 -19.85 5.70 16.64
C SER A 98 -21.22 5.32 17.24
N ASN A 99 -21.59 5.85 18.42
CA ASN A 99 -22.89 5.58 19.03
C ASN A 99 -24.05 6.38 18.40
N ASP A 100 -23.72 7.34 17.54
CA ASP A 100 -24.67 8.25 16.87
C ASP A 100 -24.86 7.86 15.39
N VAL A 101 -24.36 6.67 15.02
CA VAL A 101 -24.36 6.09 13.67
C VAL A 101 -24.79 4.63 13.75
N SER A 102 -25.71 4.20 12.91
CA SER A 102 -26.15 2.80 12.80
C SER A 102 -26.09 2.33 11.35
N LEU A 103 -25.97 1.02 11.15
CA LEU A 103 -26.17 0.36 9.86
C LEU A 103 -27.45 -0.48 9.92
N TYR A 104 -28.34 -0.33 8.96
CA TYR A 104 -29.60 -1.07 8.88
C TYR A 104 -29.56 -2.10 7.76
N ASP A 105 -29.86 -3.35 8.13
CA ASP A 105 -30.11 -4.48 7.23
C ASP A 105 -31.60 -4.83 7.30
N GLY A 106 -32.42 -4.12 6.52
CA GLY A 106 -33.87 -4.17 6.63
C GLY A 106 -34.36 -3.69 8.00
N ASP A 107 -34.87 -4.61 8.82
CA ASP A 107 -35.35 -4.35 10.19
C ASP A 107 -34.26 -4.54 11.26
N GLU A 108 -33.09 -5.08 10.91
CA GLU A 108 -31.97 -5.28 11.84
C GLU A 108 -31.09 -4.04 11.95
N GLN A 109 -30.74 -3.65 13.18
CA GLN A 109 -29.79 -2.56 13.47
C GLN A 109 -28.46 -3.15 13.91
N LEU A 110 -27.41 -2.79 13.18
CA LEU A 110 -26.02 -3.12 13.43
C LEU A 110 -25.24 -1.85 13.81
N GLU A 111 -24.20 -2.00 14.62
CA GLU A 111 -23.35 -0.91 15.08
C GLU A 111 -22.05 -0.83 14.25
N PRO A 112 -21.42 0.35 14.09
CA PRO A 112 -20.12 0.47 13.46
C PRO A 112 -19.06 -0.37 14.19
N ASN A 113 -18.21 -1.08 13.45
CA ASN A 113 -17.10 -1.82 14.03
C ASN A 113 -16.07 -0.83 14.61
N THR A 114 -15.87 -0.90 15.93
CA THR A 114 -14.93 -0.06 16.67
C THR A 114 -13.69 -0.79 17.18
N ASP A 115 -13.67 -2.12 17.08
CA ASP A 115 -12.60 -3.00 17.59
C ASP A 115 -11.45 -3.20 16.59
N VAL A 116 -11.48 -2.53 15.42
CA VAL A 116 -10.39 -2.56 14.44
C VAL A 116 -9.22 -1.68 14.89
N TYR A 117 -8.05 -2.30 15.06
CA TYR A 117 -6.77 -1.68 15.41
C TYR A 117 -5.80 -1.70 14.22
N SER A 118 -5.63 -0.57 13.54
CA SER A 118 -4.59 -0.41 12.52
C SER A 118 -4.03 1.00 12.63
N ASP A 119 -2.69 1.13 12.61
CA ASP A 119 -2.01 2.42 12.61
C ASP A 119 -2.31 3.23 11.33
N GLU A 120 -2.82 2.57 10.28
CA GLU A 120 -3.22 3.17 9.00
C GLU A 120 -4.69 3.63 8.96
N ILE A 121 -5.42 3.42 10.06
CA ILE A 121 -6.79 3.93 10.28
C ILE A 121 -6.74 5.02 11.36
N GLU A 122 -6.74 6.29 10.93
CA GLU A 122 -6.76 7.42 11.86
C GLU A 122 -7.96 7.37 12.84
N THR A 123 -7.69 7.12 14.12
CA THR A 123 -8.71 7.11 15.18
C THR A 123 -9.48 8.43 15.30
N SER A 124 -8.90 9.54 14.87
CA SER A 124 -9.51 10.87 14.72
C SER A 124 -10.70 10.95 13.74
N MET A 125 -10.89 9.92 12.91
CA MET A 125 -11.96 9.86 11.91
C MET A 125 -13.31 9.39 12.47
N ARG A 126 -13.35 8.67 13.61
CA ARG A 126 -14.57 8.01 14.14
C ARG A 126 -15.45 8.92 15.01
N SER A 127 -15.06 10.16 15.26
CA SER A 127 -15.89 11.15 15.96
C SER A 127 -15.53 12.60 15.61
N GLY A 128 -16.43 13.55 15.89
CA GLY A 128 -16.12 14.97 15.72
C GLY A 128 -17.25 15.93 16.07
N LYS A 129 -16.85 17.09 16.60
CA LYS A 129 -17.68 18.29 16.67
C LYS A 129 -17.65 19.03 15.33
N ILE A 130 -18.82 19.42 14.84
CA ILE A 130 -19.04 20.17 13.60
C ILE A 130 -19.74 21.48 13.96
N ALA A 131 -19.03 22.60 13.85
CA ALA A 131 -19.59 23.92 14.12
C ALA A 131 -20.66 24.31 13.08
N SER A 132 -21.53 25.26 13.45
CA SER A 132 -22.55 25.81 12.54
C SER A 132 -21.95 26.29 11.21
N ASP A 133 -22.65 26.01 10.11
CA ASP A 133 -22.23 26.26 8.73
C ASP A 133 -20.85 25.68 8.36
N LYS A 134 -20.49 24.51 8.91
CA LYS A 134 -19.26 23.78 8.56
C LYS A 134 -19.56 22.33 8.17
N SER A 135 -18.70 21.79 7.31
CA SER A 135 -18.62 20.36 7.01
C SER A 135 -17.46 19.71 7.78
N LYS A 136 -17.59 18.41 8.11
CA LYS A 136 -16.48 17.54 8.49
C LYS A 136 -16.62 16.21 7.75
N LYS A 137 -15.49 15.62 7.34
CA LYS A 137 -15.40 14.21 6.92
C LYS A 137 -15.14 13.31 8.13
N LEU A 138 -15.84 12.19 8.19
CA LEU A 138 -15.75 11.18 9.25
C LEU A 138 -15.75 9.80 8.60
N THR A 139 -14.94 8.87 9.11
CA THR A 139 -14.83 7.52 8.56
C THR A 139 -15.30 6.51 9.59
N TYR A 140 -16.27 5.69 9.19
CA TYR A 140 -16.83 4.60 9.99
C TYR A 140 -16.52 3.28 9.31
N LEU A 141 -16.33 2.23 10.11
CA LEU A 141 -16.06 0.88 9.62
C LEU A 141 -17.32 0.03 9.85
N PHE A 142 -17.66 -0.79 8.88
CA PHE A 142 -18.82 -1.68 8.97
C PHE A 142 -18.43 -3.08 8.52
N ASN A 143 -18.89 -4.09 9.24
CA ASN A 143 -18.89 -5.46 8.76
C ASN A 143 -20.09 -5.60 7.82
N VAL A 144 -19.86 -5.96 6.56
CA VAL A 144 -20.91 -6.07 5.54
C VAL A 144 -20.77 -7.34 4.74
N GLU A 145 -21.89 -7.89 4.28
CA GLU A 145 -21.90 -8.85 3.19
C GLU A 145 -21.59 -8.16 1.86
N LYS A 146 -21.13 -8.94 0.90
CA LYS A 146 -20.80 -8.49 -0.45
C LYS A 146 -22.07 -8.48 -1.32
N ASP A 147 -22.19 -7.52 -2.25
CA ASP A 147 -23.31 -7.42 -3.21
C ASP A 147 -24.69 -7.23 -2.54
N LYS A 148 -24.71 -6.45 -1.45
CA LYS A 148 -25.88 -6.17 -0.60
C LYS A 148 -26.11 -4.67 -0.38
N GLU A 149 -27.38 -4.28 -0.24
CA GLU A 149 -27.83 -2.92 0.08
C GLU A 149 -28.12 -2.77 1.58
N TYR A 150 -27.81 -1.60 2.14
CA TYR A 150 -28.01 -1.21 3.53
C TYR A 150 -28.47 0.27 3.62
N GLU A 151 -28.91 0.71 4.80
CA GLU A 151 -29.03 2.14 5.12
C GLU A 151 -28.11 2.53 6.28
N ILE A 152 -27.34 3.62 6.16
CA ILE A 152 -26.60 4.21 7.27
C ILE A 152 -27.47 5.27 7.93
N GLY A 153 -27.85 5.06 9.19
CA GLY A 153 -28.52 6.04 10.04
C GLY A 153 -27.53 6.98 10.70
N LEU A 154 -27.85 8.27 10.74
CA LEU A 154 -27.05 9.33 11.39
C LEU A 154 -27.95 10.16 12.30
N GLN A 155 -27.68 10.16 13.61
CA GLN A 155 -28.40 10.98 14.58
C GLN A 155 -27.44 11.80 15.48
N PRO A 156 -26.83 12.89 14.95
CA PRO A 156 -25.91 13.73 15.72
C PRO A 156 -26.56 14.36 16.96
N ILE A 157 -25.74 14.56 17.99
CA ILE A 157 -26.12 15.27 19.22
C ILE A 157 -25.88 16.77 19.05
N SER A 158 -26.86 17.60 19.43
CA SER A 158 -26.74 19.07 19.52
C SER A 158 -26.04 19.48 20.82
N GLU A 159 -25.21 20.53 20.81
CA GLU A 159 -24.67 21.12 22.05
C GLU A 159 -25.76 21.75 22.93
N ASP A 160 -26.89 22.17 22.34
CA ASP A 160 -28.14 22.35 23.06
C ASP A 160 -28.84 20.98 23.18
N TYR A 161 -28.69 20.32 24.33
CA TYR A 161 -29.26 18.99 24.60
C TYR A 161 -30.79 18.94 24.60
N ASP A 162 -31.48 20.07 24.74
CA ASP A 162 -32.95 20.12 24.62
C ASP A 162 -33.39 20.05 23.14
N ASN A 163 -32.51 20.39 22.20
CA ASN A 163 -32.74 20.35 20.76
C ASN A 163 -32.41 18.97 20.17
N LYS A 164 -33.38 18.05 20.20
CA LYS A 164 -33.25 16.74 19.55
C LYS A 164 -33.21 16.86 18.03
N ILE A 165 -32.16 16.30 17.44
CA ILE A 165 -31.99 16.19 15.99
C ILE A 165 -32.69 14.91 15.51
N GLU A 166 -33.38 15.01 14.37
CA GLU A 166 -33.99 13.88 13.68
C GLU A 166 -32.90 13.06 12.96
N GLU A 167 -33.10 11.76 12.81
CA GLU A 167 -32.20 10.92 12.02
C GLU A 167 -32.20 11.35 10.54
N VAL A 168 -31.07 11.18 9.86
CA VAL A 168 -30.96 11.13 8.40
C VAL A 168 -30.43 9.75 8.01
N LYS A 169 -31.06 9.13 7.00
CA LYS A 169 -30.64 7.85 6.44
C LYS A 169 -29.95 8.03 5.09
N LEU A 170 -28.89 7.25 4.85
CA LEU A 170 -28.12 7.24 3.61
C LEU A 170 -28.10 5.83 3.02
N LYS A 171 -28.52 5.65 1.77
CA LYS A 171 -28.44 4.33 1.11
C LYS A 171 -27.00 3.95 0.79
N LEU A 172 -26.59 2.76 1.22
CA LEU A 172 -25.30 2.16 0.95
C LEU A 172 -25.51 0.90 0.08
N ASP A 173 -25.04 0.93 -1.16
CA ASP A 173 -24.93 -0.26 -2.01
C ASP A 173 -23.47 -0.71 -2.02
N THR A 174 -23.20 -1.91 -1.50
CA THR A 174 -21.84 -2.45 -1.37
C THR A 174 -21.27 -2.98 -2.70
N ALA A 175 -22.12 -3.29 -3.69
CA ALA A 175 -21.70 -3.76 -5.01
C ALA A 175 -20.88 -2.70 -5.76
N LYS A 176 -21.17 -1.42 -5.53
CA LYS A 176 -20.42 -0.26 -6.07
C LYS A 176 -18.93 -0.28 -5.71
N TYR A 177 -18.54 -0.98 -4.64
CA TYR A 177 -17.17 -1.03 -4.15
C TYR A 177 -16.44 -2.35 -4.49
N GLU A 178 -17.03 -3.23 -5.31
CA GLU A 178 -16.45 -4.52 -5.72
C GLU A 178 -15.02 -4.41 -6.28
N LYS A 179 -14.67 -3.29 -6.94
CA LYS A 179 -13.29 -3.03 -7.38
C LYS A 179 -12.31 -2.95 -6.20
N SER A 180 -12.67 -2.29 -5.10
CA SER A 180 -11.82 -2.21 -3.91
C SER A 180 -11.66 -3.58 -3.23
N LEU A 181 -12.71 -4.40 -3.22
CA LEU A 181 -12.65 -5.79 -2.74
C LEU A 181 -11.63 -6.62 -3.55
N LYS A 182 -11.70 -6.55 -4.88
CA LYS A 182 -10.74 -7.22 -5.80
C LYS A 182 -9.31 -6.70 -5.65
N ASN A 183 -9.15 -5.43 -5.27
CA ASN A 183 -7.84 -4.83 -5.05
C ASN A 183 -7.15 -5.33 -3.77
N LEU A 184 -7.88 -5.89 -2.80
CA LEU A 184 -7.30 -6.39 -1.54
C LEU A 184 -6.20 -7.45 -1.77
N GLU A 185 -6.34 -8.29 -2.80
CA GLU A 185 -5.40 -9.35 -3.19
C GLU A 185 -4.20 -8.85 -4.04
N THR A 186 -4.20 -7.59 -4.48
CA THR A 186 -3.15 -7.09 -5.40
C THR A 186 -1.75 -6.94 -4.79
N PRO A 187 -1.55 -6.67 -3.48
CA PRO A 187 -0.23 -6.68 -2.86
C PRO A 187 0.45 -8.05 -2.93
N GLU A 188 -0.28 -9.13 -2.62
CA GLU A 188 0.20 -10.51 -2.70
C GLU A 188 0.65 -10.90 -4.12
N LYS A 189 -0.15 -10.55 -5.14
CA LYS A 189 0.19 -10.79 -6.55
C LYS A 189 1.43 -9.99 -6.97
N ALA A 190 1.54 -8.75 -6.53
CA ALA A 190 2.71 -7.91 -6.76
C ALA A 190 3.97 -8.47 -6.09
N LEU A 191 3.90 -8.87 -4.82
CA LEU A 191 5.05 -9.42 -4.10
C LEU A 191 5.48 -10.78 -4.66
N THR A 192 4.53 -11.65 -5.00
CA THR A 192 4.79 -12.93 -5.68
C THR A 192 5.54 -12.69 -6.98
N ALA A 193 5.06 -11.79 -7.83
CA ALA A 193 5.72 -11.44 -9.09
C ALA A 193 7.11 -10.81 -8.87
N TYR A 194 7.26 -9.97 -7.85
CA TYR A 194 8.55 -9.35 -7.47
C TYR A 194 9.59 -10.41 -7.08
N ILE A 195 9.21 -11.39 -6.24
CA ILE A 195 10.07 -12.53 -5.85
C ILE A 195 10.40 -13.39 -7.07
N ASP A 196 9.37 -13.80 -7.83
CA ASP A 196 9.51 -14.65 -9.01
C ASP A 196 10.51 -14.09 -10.02
N VAL A 197 10.33 -12.84 -10.46
CA VAL A 197 11.15 -12.24 -11.52
C VAL A 197 12.55 -11.86 -11.00
N LEU A 198 12.62 -11.13 -9.89
CA LEU A 198 13.87 -10.50 -9.46
C LEU A 198 14.78 -11.46 -8.69
N PHE A 199 14.21 -12.42 -7.94
CA PHE A 199 14.98 -13.31 -7.07
C PHE A 199 15.02 -14.77 -7.56
N LEU A 200 13.96 -15.26 -8.23
CA LEU A 200 13.93 -16.63 -8.77
C LEU A 200 14.17 -16.70 -10.29
N GLY A 201 14.02 -15.61 -11.03
CA GLY A 201 14.22 -15.59 -12.49
C GLY A 201 13.11 -16.32 -13.27
N LYS A 202 11.91 -16.39 -12.69
CA LYS A 202 10.70 -16.92 -13.33
C LYS A 202 10.02 -15.80 -14.12
N GLU A 203 9.37 -16.15 -15.22
CA GLU A 203 8.44 -15.24 -15.89
C GLU A 203 7.16 -15.14 -15.05
N ASN A 204 6.71 -13.93 -14.76
CA ASN A 204 5.43 -13.69 -14.09
C ASN A 204 4.76 -12.45 -14.73
N GLU A 205 3.58 -12.66 -15.34
CA GLU A 205 2.86 -11.62 -16.10
C GLU A 205 2.33 -10.48 -15.22
N ASP A 206 2.21 -10.71 -13.92
CA ASP A 206 1.71 -9.73 -12.96
C ASP A 206 2.79 -8.73 -12.53
N PHE A 207 4.06 -8.96 -12.88
CA PHE A 207 5.15 -8.02 -12.58
C PHE A 207 4.91 -6.66 -13.24
N ASP A 208 4.78 -6.63 -14.57
CA ASP A 208 4.62 -5.36 -15.29
C ASP A 208 3.24 -4.72 -15.04
N LYS A 209 2.26 -5.51 -14.54
CA LYS A 209 0.93 -5.02 -14.15
C LYS A 209 0.94 -4.32 -12.79
N TYR A 210 1.51 -4.97 -11.76
CA TYR A 210 1.31 -4.58 -10.36
C TYR A 210 2.58 -4.19 -9.60
N VAL A 211 3.79 -4.31 -10.17
CA VAL A 211 5.04 -4.01 -9.45
C VAL A 211 5.64 -2.66 -9.84
N VAL A 212 6.10 -1.91 -8.84
CA VAL A 212 7.01 -0.76 -9.00
C VAL A 212 8.38 -1.13 -8.45
N ALA A 213 9.35 -1.34 -9.34
CA ALA A 213 10.73 -1.63 -8.96
C ALA A 213 11.71 -1.19 -10.07
N ASP A 214 12.86 -0.65 -9.67
CA ASP A 214 14.02 -0.53 -10.56
C ASP A 214 14.75 -1.89 -10.57
N LYS A 215 14.69 -2.58 -11.72
CA LYS A 215 15.28 -3.93 -11.86
C LYS A 215 16.81 -3.90 -11.70
N GLU A 216 17.48 -2.84 -12.12
CA GLU A 216 18.95 -2.72 -12.04
C GLU A 216 19.39 -2.43 -10.60
N GLU A 217 18.65 -1.57 -9.88
CA GLU A 217 18.92 -1.30 -8.46
C GLU A 217 18.70 -2.56 -7.60
N VAL A 218 17.60 -3.27 -7.80
CA VAL A 218 17.31 -4.51 -7.06
C VAL A 218 18.33 -5.62 -7.38
N GLU A 219 18.68 -5.83 -8.66
CA GLU A 219 19.69 -6.84 -9.03
C GLU A 219 21.06 -6.50 -8.42
N LYS A 220 21.45 -5.22 -8.40
CA LYS A 220 22.70 -4.76 -7.79
C LYS A 220 22.71 -4.98 -6.27
N SER A 221 21.59 -4.69 -5.59
CA SER A 221 21.46 -4.91 -4.15
C SER A 221 21.51 -6.40 -3.82
N ALA A 222 20.73 -7.23 -4.53
CA ALA A 222 20.75 -8.68 -4.40
C ALA A 222 22.14 -9.31 -4.61
N ASN A 223 22.88 -8.91 -5.66
CA ASN A 223 24.26 -9.36 -5.88
C ASN A 223 25.19 -8.96 -4.72
N LYS A 224 24.99 -7.78 -4.12
CA LYS A 224 25.77 -7.31 -2.95
C LYS A 224 25.45 -8.14 -1.70
N ALA A 225 24.18 -8.37 -1.39
CA ALA A 225 23.80 -9.20 -0.24
C ALA A 225 24.24 -10.66 -0.38
N PHE A 226 24.08 -11.26 -1.56
CA PHE A 226 24.66 -12.59 -1.83
C PHE A 226 26.17 -12.59 -1.63
N ARG A 227 26.89 -11.59 -2.14
CA ARG A 227 28.34 -11.46 -1.98
C ARG A 227 28.75 -11.34 -0.51
N GLU A 228 28.03 -10.57 0.28
CA GLU A 228 28.29 -10.40 1.71
C GLU A 228 28.07 -11.70 2.51
N SER A 229 27.11 -12.55 2.12
CA SER A 229 26.93 -13.89 2.72
C SER A 229 27.94 -14.92 2.23
N ILE A 230 28.12 -15.07 0.91
CA ILE A 230 28.97 -16.11 0.32
C ILE A 230 30.47 -15.90 0.64
N ASN A 231 30.91 -14.65 0.87
CA ASN A 231 32.28 -14.38 1.32
C ASN A 231 32.58 -14.94 2.73
N LYS A 232 31.55 -15.26 3.54
CA LYS A 232 31.73 -15.95 4.83
C LYS A 232 31.76 -17.48 4.70
N VAL A 233 31.44 -18.00 3.50
CA VAL A 233 31.49 -19.43 3.13
C VAL A 233 32.88 -19.80 2.59
N PHE A 234 33.49 -18.91 1.80
CA PHE A 234 34.86 -19.06 1.31
C PHE A 234 35.88 -18.44 2.28
N SER A 235 37.18 -18.75 2.10
CA SER A 235 38.26 -18.28 2.99
C SER A 235 38.98 -17.05 2.43
N ASN A 236 38.69 -16.69 1.18
CA ASN A 236 39.08 -15.44 0.54
C ASN A 236 37.83 -14.80 -0.06
N ASP A 237 37.72 -13.46 0.02
CA ASP A 237 36.64 -12.72 -0.60
C ASP A 237 36.60 -12.96 -2.13
N LEU A 238 35.39 -13.21 -2.65
CA LEU A 238 35.16 -13.27 -4.08
C LEU A 238 35.28 -11.86 -4.71
N THR A 239 35.78 -11.83 -5.95
CA THR A 239 35.61 -10.67 -6.84
C THR A 239 34.12 -10.46 -7.11
N GLU A 240 33.75 -9.24 -7.52
CA GLU A 240 32.36 -8.91 -7.85
C GLU A 240 31.80 -9.78 -8.99
N GLU A 241 32.58 -9.98 -10.05
CA GLU A 241 32.27 -10.91 -11.14
C GLU A 241 32.14 -12.37 -10.65
N GLY A 242 33.05 -12.82 -9.78
CA GLY A 242 33.02 -14.17 -9.21
C GLY A 242 31.76 -14.41 -8.38
N ALA A 243 31.42 -13.46 -7.49
CA ALA A 243 30.21 -13.52 -6.68
C ALA A 243 28.95 -13.49 -7.55
N SER A 244 28.88 -12.62 -8.57
CA SER A 244 27.73 -12.54 -9.48
C SER A 244 27.52 -13.83 -10.29
N ASN A 245 28.61 -14.48 -10.73
CA ASN A 245 28.52 -15.77 -11.42
C ASN A 245 28.02 -16.89 -10.48
N LEU A 246 28.41 -16.89 -9.21
CA LEU A 246 27.84 -17.83 -8.23
C LEU A 246 26.39 -17.48 -7.85
N TYR A 247 26.04 -16.19 -7.79
CA TYR A 247 24.66 -15.76 -7.51
C TYR A 247 23.69 -16.23 -8.60
N LYS A 248 24.10 -16.18 -9.88
CA LYS A 248 23.31 -16.75 -10.99
C LYS A 248 23.04 -18.24 -10.80
N MET A 249 24.07 -19.04 -10.45
CA MET A 249 23.89 -20.46 -10.16
C MET A 249 22.97 -20.71 -8.96
N TYR A 250 23.07 -19.86 -7.92
CA TYR A 250 22.21 -19.92 -6.73
C TYR A 250 20.75 -19.61 -7.07
N LYS A 251 20.51 -18.54 -7.83
CA LYS A 251 19.19 -18.13 -8.35
C LYS A 251 18.56 -19.21 -9.25
N ASP A 252 19.34 -19.78 -10.17
CA ASP A 252 18.91 -20.90 -11.02
C ASP A 252 18.50 -22.12 -10.20
N GLU A 253 19.24 -22.44 -9.12
CA GLU A 253 18.89 -23.55 -8.23
C GLU A 253 17.63 -23.24 -7.41
N LEU A 254 17.54 -22.05 -6.81
CA LEU A 254 16.37 -21.60 -6.05
C LEU A 254 15.10 -21.63 -6.90
N ASN A 255 15.16 -21.26 -8.18
CA ASN A 255 14.03 -21.36 -9.11
C ASN A 255 13.33 -22.73 -9.05
N SER A 256 14.15 -23.79 -9.01
CA SER A 256 13.72 -25.19 -9.07
C SER A 256 13.37 -25.82 -7.72
N LYS A 257 13.85 -25.25 -6.61
CA LYS A 257 13.75 -25.83 -5.26
C LYS A 257 13.01 -24.99 -4.24
N ALA A 258 13.17 -23.67 -4.26
CA ALA A 258 12.59 -22.78 -3.25
C ALA A 258 11.05 -22.79 -3.36
N THR A 259 10.39 -22.84 -2.21
CA THR A 259 8.94 -22.65 -2.09
C THR A 259 8.67 -21.38 -1.32
N PHE A 260 7.60 -20.67 -1.66
CA PHE A 260 7.06 -19.62 -0.83
C PHE A 260 5.55 -19.51 -1.03
N GLU A 261 4.87 -19.01 -0.01
CA GLU A 261 3.46 -18.65 -0.01
C GLU A 261 3.38 -17.22 0.52
N ALA A 262 2.89 -16.30 -0.32
CA ALA A 262 2.62 -14.93 0.06
C ALA A 262 1.13 -14.79 0.37
N LYS A 263 0.78 -14.00 1.38
CA LYS A 263 -0.61 -13.71 1.76
C LYS A 263 -0.75 -12.26 2.20
N THR A 264 -1.68 -11.52 1.61
CA THR A 264 -2.00 -10.17 2.15
C THR A 264 -2.67 -10.32 3.51
N ILE A 265 -2.14 -9.67 4.55
CA ILE A 265 -2.69 -9.70 5.92
C ILE A 265 -3.28 -8.35 6.36
N GLU A 266 -2.83 -7.26 5.73
CA GLU A 266 -3.39 -5.91 5.90
C GLU A 266 -3.40 -5.21 4.54
N ASN A 267 -4.46 -4.45 4.24
CA ASN A 267 -4.56 -3.57 3.08
C ASN A 267 -5.54 -2.42 3.39
N VAL A 268 -5.00 -1.24 3.67
CA VAL A 268 -5.71 -0.05 4.14
C VAL A 268 -5.14 1.17 3.41
N ASN A 269 -6.00 1.98 2.77
CA ASN A 269 -5.62 3.29 2.19
C ASN A 269 -4.39 3.26 1.24
N GLY A 270 -4.23 2.20 0.43
CA GLY A 270 -3.08 2.07 -0.47
C GLY A 270 -1.77 1.72 0.24
N LYS A 271 -1.84 1.17 1.45
CA LYS A 271 -0.73 0.54 2.16
C LYS A 271 -1.12 -0.88 2.53
N ALA A 272 -0.18 -1.80 2.46
CA ALA A 272 -0.43 -3.20 2.73
C ALA A 272 0.74 -3.87 3.44
N VAL A 273 0.43 -4.93 4.19
CA VAL A 273 1.40 -5.87 4.73
C VAL A 273 1.11 -7.23 4.13
N VAL A 274 2.15 -7.84 3.57
CA VAL A 274 2.09 -9.19 2.98
C VAL A 274 2.99 -10.10 3.80
N GLU A 275 2.42 -11.15 4.36
CA GLU A 275 3.15 -12.23 5.03
C GLU A 275 3.74 -13.16 3.95
N VAL A 276 5.00 -13.58 4.11
CA VAL A 276 5.63 -14.57 3.23
C VAL A 276 6.22 -15.71 4.06
N ASN A 277 5.62 -16.89 3.96
CA ASN A 277 6.20 -18.14 4.43
C ASN A 277 7.10 -18.70 3.33
N TYR A 278 8.33 -19.11 3.64
CA TYR A 278 9.32 -19.47 2.61
C TYR A 278 10.28 -20.59 3.04
N SER A 279 10.80 -21.31 2.05
CA SER A 279 11.92 -22.23 2.17
C SER A 279 13.00 -21.93 1.14
N GLY A 280 14.25 -22.19 1.47
CA GLY A 280 15.38 -21.90 0.60
C GLY A 280 16.67 -22.58 1.00
N ILE A 281 17.71 -22.35 0.18
CA ILE A 281 19.07 -22.84 0.45
C ILE A 281 19.78 -21.79 1.30
N GLY A 282 20.03 -22.10 2.57
CA GLY A 282 20.80 -21.23 3.46
C GLY A 282 22.26 -21.12 3.04
N VAL A 283 22.71 -19.95 2.58
CA VAL A 283 24.07 -19.77 2.02
C VAL A 283 25.15 -20.12 3.04
N TYR A 284 24.97 -19.73 4.30
CA TYR A 284 25.89 -20.06 5.40
C TYR A 284 26.06 -21.57 5.63
N ASN A 285 25.00 -22.36 5.41
CA ASN A 285 25.03 -23.80 5.64
C ASN A 285 25.94 -24.53 4.64
N LEU A 286 26.25 -23.89 3.50
CA LEU A 286 27.18 -24.40 2.50
C LEU A 286 28.65 -24.41 2.98
N TYR A 287 29.00 -23.73 4.08
CA TYR A 287 30.38 -23.63 4.60
C TYR A 287 31.04 -25.00 4.81
N ASN A 288 30.33 -25.95 5.42
CA ASN A 288 30.86 -27.29 5.69
C ASN A 288 31.13 -28.04 4.38
N THR A 289 30.17 -28.06 3.46
CA THR A 289 30.28 -28.72 2.15
C THR A 289 31.41 -28.11 1.32
N VAL A 290 31.53 -26.78 1.29
CA VAL A 290 32.65 -26.07 0.65
C VAL A 290 33.99 -26.44 1.29
N SER A 291 34.06 -26.52 2.63
CA SER A 291 35.26 -26.98 3.32
C SER A 291 35.62 -28.43 3.01
N ASP A 292 34.64 -29.30 2.75
CA ASP A 292 34.89 -30.70 2.41
C ASP A 292 35.42 -30.84 0.97
N TYR A 293 34.91 -30.08 0.01
CA TYR A 293 35.50 -30.02 -1.34
C TYR A 293 36.94 -29.48 -1.33
N LYS A 294 37.25 -28.46 -0.52
CA LYS A 294 38.63 -27.98 -0.29
C LYS A 294 39.54 -29.09 0.26
N ARG A 295 39.04 -29.88 1.21
CA ARG A 295 39.76 -31.00 1.82
C ARG A 295 39.97 -32.15 0.83
N ALA A 296 38.97 -32.48 0.02
CA ALA A 296 39.05 -33.50 -1.03
C ALA A 296 40.17 -33.17 -2.04
N TYR A 297 40.23 -31.92 -2.53
CA TYR A 297 41.31 -31.48 -3.41
C TYR A 297 42.70 -31.73 -2.82
N TYR A 298 42.90 -31.38 -1.55
CA TYR A 298 44.17 -31.63 -0.85
C TYR A 298 44.48 -33.14 -0.74
N GLN A 299 43.48 -33.97 -0.43
CA GLN A 299 43.65 -35.43 -0.30
C GLN A 299 43.97 -36.10 -1.65
N GLU A 300 43.39 -35.62 -2.75
CA GLU A 300 43.61 -36.16 -4.10
C GLU A 300 44.95 -35.71 -4.71
N THR A 301 45.35 -34.46 -4.49
CA THR A 301 46.54 -33.85 -5.14
C THR A 301 47.78 -33.82 -4.25
N ASN A 302 47.62 -33.91 -2.94
CA ASN A 302 48.66 -33.62 -1.94
C ASN A 302 49.24 -32.19 -2.05
N GLU A 303 48.53 -31.25 -2.70
CA GLU A 303 48.95 -29.85 -2.85
C GLU A 303 48.34 -28.94 -1.77
N TYR A 304 49.20 -28.39 -0.91
CA TYR A 304 48.82 -27.38 0.09
C TYR A 304 48.80 -25.96 -0.51
N ASP A 305 47.95 -25.77 -1.53
CA ASP A 305 47.70 -24.46 -2.16
C ASP A 305 46.24 -24.06 -1.90
N SER A 306 46.04 -23.07 -1.01
CA SER A 306 44.70 -22.60 -0.65
C SER A 306 43.96 -21.98 -1.84
N LYS A 307 44.64 -21.34 -2.79
CA LYS A 307 43.99 -20.74 -3.97
C LYS A 307 43.46 -21.81 -4.92
N LYS A 308 44.18 -22.92 -5.08
CA LYS A 308 43.71 -24.06 -5.88
C LYS A 308 42.55 -24.79 -5.21
N GLN A 309 42.59 -24.96 -3.89
CA GLN A 309 41.48 -25.54 -3.10
C GLN A 309 40.21 -24.68 -3.21
N GLU A 310 40.33 -23.35 -3.11
CA GLU A 310 39.24 -22.40 -3.37
C GLU A 310 38.68 -22.53 -4.78
N ALA A 311 39.54 -22.47 -5.80
CA ALA A 311 39.14 -22.58 -7.21
C ALA A 311 38.43 -23.92 -7.50
N TYR A 312 38.87 -25.02 -6.88
CA TYR A 312 38.22 -26.32 -6.98
C TYR A 312 36.81 -26.30 -6.35
N ALA A 313 36.66 -25.79 -5.12
CA ALA A 313 35.36 -25.69 -4.48
C ALA A 313 34.38 -24.76 -5.24
N ILE A 314 34.89 -23.65 -5.80
CA ILE A 314 34.13 -22.76 -6.70
C ILE A 314 33.69 -23.51 -7.97
N SER A 315 34.57 -24.31 -8.58
CA SER A 315 34.21 -25.14 -9.75
C SER A 315 33.17 -26.22 -9.45
N LYS A 316 32.97 -26.52 -8.17
CA LYS A 316 31.99 -27.48 -7.63
C LYS A 316 30.74 -26.83 -7.06
N PHE A 317 30.58 -25.51 -7.15
CA PHE A 317 29.47 -24.80 -6.53
C PHE A 317 28.09 -25.28 -7.02
N LYS A 318 27.94 -25.60 -8.31
CA LYS A 318 26.69 -26.19 -8.82
C LYS A 318 26.39 -27.58 -8.22
N ASP A 319 27.39 -28.43 -8.04
CA ASP A 319 27.23 -29.73 -7.39
C ASP A 319 26.86 -29.57 -5.90
N ILE A 320 27.43 -28.54 -5.23
CA ILE A 320 27.14 -28.16 -3.84
C ILE A 320 25.68 -27.70 -3.69
N LEU A 321 25.20 -26.82 -4.58
CA LEU A 321 23.82 -26.36 -4.61
C LEU A 321 22.84 -27.51 -4.93
N GLY A 322 23.19 -28.36 -5.89
CA GLY A 322 22.45 -29.57 -6.25
C GLY A 322 22.20 -30.50 -5.06
N GLY A 323 23.21 -30.65 -4.19
CA GLY A 323 23.14 -31.45 -2.97
C GLY A 323 22.68 -30.70 -1.70
N ALA A 324 22.37 -29.40 -1.78
CA ALA A 324 21.97 -28.63 -0.61
C ALA A 324 20.54 -28.95 -0.17
N GLU A 325 20.36 -29.14 1.15
CA GLU A 325 19.06 -29.28 1.79
C GLU A 325 18.32 -27.93 1.82
N LEU A 326 17.00 -27.97 1.65
CA LEU A 326 16.14 -26.83 1.89
C LEU A 326 15.91 -26.67 3.40
N LYS A 327 15.96 -25.43 3.87
CA LYS A 327 15.48 -25.05 5.20
C LYS A 327 14.17 -24.27 5.02
N GLU A 328 13.17 -24.59 5.82
CA GLU A 328 11.97 -23.75 6.03
C GLU A 328 12.30 -22.65 7.03
N SER A 329 11.81 -21.43 6.80
CA SER A 329 11.98 -20.33 7.74
C SER A 329 11.20 -20.59 9.04
N ASN A 330 11.83 -20.30 10.18
CA ASN A 330 11.19 -20.38 11.49
C ASN A 330 10.12 -19.29 11.70
N TYR A 331 10.19 -18.20 10.94
CA TYR A 331 9.27 -17.07 11.00
C TYR A 331 8.95 -16.56 9.58
N PRO A 332 7.72 -16.13 9.29
CA PRO A 332 7.42 -15.49 8.02
C PRO A 332 8.10 -14.11 7.90
N LEU A 333 8.24 -13.62 6.67
CA LEU A 333 8.56 -12.22 6.42
C LEU A 333 7.27 -11.39 6.45
N GLU A 334 7.26 -10.27 7.17
CA GLU A 334 6.26 -9.21 6.99
C GLU A 334 6.84 -8.16 6.03
N ILE A 335 6.26 -8.04 4.84
CA ILE A 335 6.70 -7.08 3.82
C ILE A 335 5.68 -5.95 3.70
N GLU A 336 6.10 -4.73 4.04
CA GLU A 336 5.32 -3.52 3.83
C GLU A 336 5.35 -3.09 2.36
N MET A 337 4.20 -2.66 1.85
CA MET A 337 4.02 -2.25 0.46
C MET A 337 3.18 -0.97 0.40
N VAL A 338 3.48 -0.11 -0.58
CA VAL A 338 2.76 1.15 -0.80
C VAL A 338 2.29 1.23 -2.25
N GLU A 339 1.02 1.58 -2.44
CA GLU A 339 0.41 1.78 -3.74
C GLU A 339 0.91 3.08 -4.40
N LYS A 340 1.24 2.99 -5.69
CA LYS A 340 1.60 4.07 -6.58
C LYS A 340 0.97 3.78 -7.95
N ASP A 341 0.04 4.65 -8.35
CA ASP A 341 -0.63 4.60 -9.65
C ASP A 341 -1.24 3.23 -10.03
N GLY A 342 -1.82 2.51 -9.05
CA GLY A 342 -2.42 1.18 -9.24
C GLY A 342 -1.43 0.00 -9.16
N LYS A 343 -0.19 0.25 -8.73
CA LYS A 343 0.89 -0.74 -8.56
C LYS A 343 1.50 -0.64 -7.16
N TRP A 344 2.24 -1.64 -6.73
CA TRP A 344 2.82 -1.73 -5.40
C TRP A 344 4.34 -1.62 -5.43
N GLU A 345 4.88 -0.74 -4.60
CA GLU A 345 6.30 -0.61 -4.30
C GLU A 345 6.60 -1.29 -2.97
N ILE A 346 7.63 -2.16 -2.93
CA ILE A 346 8.08 -2.82 -1.72
C ILE A 346 8.85 -1.81 -0.85
N LYS A 347 8.57 -1.75 0.45
CA LYS A 347 9.30 -0.93 1.42
C LYS A 347 9.91 -1.79 2.53
N PRO A 348 11.19 -1.56 2.91
CA PRO A 348 11.69 -2.06 4.17
C PRO A 348 11.05 -1.27 5.31
N LYS A 349 10.31 -1.99 6.17
CA LYS A 349 9.66 -1.50 7.40
C LYS A 349 10.62 -0.66 8.25
N ASP A 350 11.82 -1.17 8.48
CA ASP A 350 12.97 -0.44 8.98
C ASP A 350 14.30 -1.06 8.49
N LYS A 351 15.43 -0.52 8.95
CA LYS A 351 16.80 -0.94 8.55
C LYS A 351 17.27 -2.28 9.14
N TYR A 352 16.54 -2.84 10.09
CA TYR A 352 16.82 -4.11 10.76
C TYR A 352 15.86 -5.22 10.34
N SER A 353 14.65 -4.86 9.85
CA SER A 353 13.64 -5.80 9.37
C SER A 353 14.21 -6.81 8.39
N ASP A 354 13.62 -8.00 8.36
CA ASP A 354 13.94 -8.97 7.31
C ASP A 354 13.33 -8.53 5.99
N THR A 355 13.98 -8.91 4.89
CA THR A 355 13.66 -8.44 3.54
C THR A 355 13.70 -9.61 2.58
N VAL A 356 12.97 -9.46 1.47
CA VAL A 356 13.06 -10.39 0.32
C VAL A 356 14.52 -10.59 -0.11
N GLU A 357 15.35 -9.55 -0.05
CA GLU A 357 16.76 -9.61 -0.39
C GLU A 357 17.58 -10.48 0.59
N LYS A 358 17.37 -10.36 1.90
CA LYS A 358 18.01 -11.24 2.89
C LYS A 358 17.62 -12.70 2.65
N ALA A 359 16.33 -12.98 2.51
CA ALA A 359 15.80 -14.33 2.34
C ALA A 359 16.27 -15.00 1.04
N PHE A 360 16.03 -14.35 -0.11
CA PHE A 360 16.20 -14.97 -1.44
C PHE A 360 17.48 -14.58 -2.18
N ALA A 361 18.24 -13.57 -1.73
CA ALA A 361 19.57 -13.26 -2.28
C ALA A 361 20.70 -13.53 -1.29
N ALA A 362 20.61 -13.08 -0.04
CA ALA A 362 21.64 -13.38 0.96
C ALA A 362 21.58 -14.85 1.45
N GLY A 363 20.48 -15.56 1.19
CA GLY A 363 20.23 -16.91 1.67
C GLY A 363 20.19 -16.98 3.19
N ASP A 364 19.63 -15.95 3.81
CA ASP A 364 19.41 -15.86 5.25
C ASP A 364 18.02 -16.45 5.56
N ILE A 365 17.99 -17.77 5.77
CA ILE A 365 16.78 -18.50 6.12
C ILE A 365 16.76 -18.63 7.65
N ASN A 366 15.97 -17.80 8.32
CA ASN A 366 15.94 -17.71 9.80
C ASN A 366 15.42 -18.97 10.49
#